data_AF-A0A7K6MWC3-F1
#
_entry.id   AF-A0A7K6MWC3-F1
#
_cell.length_a   1.000
_cell.length_b   1.000
_cell.length_c   1.000
_cell.angle_alpha   90.00
_cell.angle_beta   90.00
_cell.angle_gamma   90.00
#
_symmetry.space_group_name_H-M   'P 1'
#
loop_
_entity.id
_entity.type
_entity.pdbx_description
1 polymer ?
#
loop_
_entity_poly.entity_id
_entity_poly.type
_entity_poly.pdbx_seq_one_letter_code
_entity_poly.pdbx_strand_id
1 'polypeptide(L)' 'IGDDEQGYDLDLFCIPKHYADDLEKVYIPHGLIMDRTERLAREIMKGMGGHHIVALCVLKGGYKFFADLLDYIKA' A
#
# COMPACT_ATOMS: atom_id res chain seq x y z
N ILE A 1 6.73 1.43 -12.47
CA ILE A 1 8.04 0.89 -12.08
C ILE A 1 8.59 0.23 -13.33
N GLY A 2 9.74 0.70 -13.82
CA GLY A 2 10.39 0.11 -14.99
C GLY A 2 11.20 -1.13 -14.60
N ASP A 3 11.57 -1.95 -15.59
CA ASP A 3 12.32 -3.18 -15.34
C ASP A 3 13.72 -2.92 -14.75
N ASP A 4 14.27 -1.72 -15.00
CA ASP A 4 15.58 -1.28 -14.49
C ASP A 4 15.52 -0.66 -13.07
N GLU A 5 14.37 -0.66 -12.40
CA GLU A 5 14.23 -0.13 -11.04
C GLU A 5 15.04 -0.96 -10.05
N GLN A 6 15.97 -0.33 -9.35
CA GLN A 6 16.85 -0.98 -8.38
C GLN A 6 16.33 -0.95 -6.95
N GLY A 7 15.30 -0.13 -6.67
CA GLY A 7 14.80 0.09 -5.31
C GLY A 7 15.81 0.85 -4.44
N TYR A 8 15.59 0.83 -3.13
CA TYR A 8 16.36 1.61 -2.17
C TYR A 8 17.15 0.72 -1.21
N ASP A 9 18.31 1.21 -0.75
CA ASP A 9 19.10 0.55 0.28
C ASP A 9 18.33 0.43 1.60
N LEU A 10 18.52 -0.69 2.30
CA LEU A 10 17.79 -1.01 3.52
C LEU A 10 18.14 -0.09 4.70
N ASP A 11 19.37 0.40 4.75
CA ASP A 11 19.90 1.28 5.80
C ASP A 11 19.30 2.69 5.77
N LEU A 12 18.65 3.07 4.67
CA LEU A 12 17.88 4.30 4.53
C LEU A 12 16.49 4.21 5.22
N PHE A 13 16.07 3.03 5.67
CA PHE A 13 14.74 2.78 6.22
C PHE A 13 14.77 2.07 7.58
N CYS A 14 13.66 2.17 8.30
CA CYS A 14 13.44 1.41 9.53
C CYS A 14 12.97 -0.01 9.18
N ILE A 15 13.91 -0.95 9.05
CA ILE A 15 13.62 -2.37 8.77
C ILE A 15 13.60 -3.18 10.08
N PRO A 16 12.65 -4.12 10.27
CA PRO A 16 12.67 -5.02 11.42
C PRO A 16 13.97 -5.82 11.45
N LYS A 17 14.68 -5.77 12.58
CA LYS A 17 16.04 -6.36 12.70
C LYS A 17 16.12 -7.84 12.37
N HIS A 18 15.06 -8.61 12.65
CA HIS A 18 15.01 -10.04 12.37
C HIS A 18 14.84 -10.38 10.88
N TYR A 19 14.64 -9.37 10.01
CA TYR A 19 14.63 -9.52 8.55
C TYR A 19 15.82 -8.85 7.87
N ALA A 20 16.77 -8.30 8.63
CA ALA A 20 17.87 -7.49 8.07
C ALA A 20 18.72 -8.28 7.06
N ASP A 21 18.90 -9.58 7.27
CA ASP A 21 19.70 -10.46 6.42
C ASP A 21 18.87 -11.20 5.35
N ASP A 22 17.53 -11.09 5.41
CA ASP A 22 16.60 -11.80 4.53
C ASP A 22 16.09 -10.93 3.36
N LEU A 23 16.44 -9.64 3.35
CA LEU A 23 15.95 -8.66 2.39
C LEU A 23 17.10 -8.12 1.55
N GLU A 24 16.82 -7.81 0.29
CA GLU A 24 17.81 -7.24 -0.64
C GLU A 24 17.71 -5.71 -0.71
N LYS A 25 16.50 -5.19 -0.99
CA LYS A 25 16.20 -3.76 -1.17
C LYS A 25 14.78 -3.44 -0.72
N VAL A 26 14.52 -2.19 -0.38
CA VAL A 26 13.14 -1.68 -0.29
C VAL A 26 12.66 -1.34 -1.70
N TYR A 27 11.69 -2.06 -2.23
CA TYR A 27 11.18 -1.81 -3.59
C TYR A 27 10.16 -0.67 -3.65
N ILE A 28 9.23 -0.64 -2.68
CA ILE A 28 8.22 0.42 -2.55
C ILE A 28 8.15 0.81 -1.07
N PRO A 29 8.54 2.05 -0.70
CA PRO A 29 8.42 2.52 0.67
C PRO A 29 6.97 2.53 1.16
N HIS A 30 6.77 2.22 2.44
CA HIS A 30 5.44 2.24 3.05
C HIS A 30 4.70 3.58 2.85
N GLY A 31 5.40 4.71 3.01
CA GLY A 31 4.80 6.03 2.79
C GLY A 31 4.23 6.21 1.38
N LEU A 32 4.96 5.76 0.35
CA LEU A 32 4.50 5.84 -1.04
C LEU A 32 3.27 4.96 -1.29
N ILE A 33 3.17 3.82 -0.61
CA ILE A 33 1.97 2.97 -0.63
C ILE A 33 0.78 3.72 -0.03
N MET A 34 0.97 4.40 1.11
CA MET A 34 -0.09 5.16 1.77
C MET A 34 -0.57 6.33 0.88
N ASP A 35 0.34 7.12 0.33
CA ASP A 35 0.02 8.24 -0.57
C ASP A 35 -0.77 7.75 -1.80
N ARG A 36 -0.35 6.63 -2.39
CA ARG A 36 -1.05 6.05 -3.54
C ARG A 36 -2.41 5.48 -3.14
N THR A 37 -2.51 4.87 -1.96
CA THR A 37 -3.77 4.30 -1.43
C THR A 37 -4.79 5.40 -1.15
N GLU A 38 -4.37 6.55 -0.61
CA GLU A 38 -5.24 7.72 -0.45
C GLU A 38 -5.79 8.17 -1.81
N ARG A 39 -4.91 8.29 -2.82
CA ARG A 39 -5.35 8.70 -4.15
C ARG A 39 -6.32 7.70 -4.76
N LEU A 40 -6.09 6.40 -4.59
CA LEU A 40 -7.01 5.35 -5.04
C LEU A 40 -8.37 5.43 -4.36
N ALA A 41 -8.42 5.70 -3.05
CA ALA A 41 -9.67 5.91 -2.32
C ALA A 41 -10.49 7.07 -2.93
N ARG A 42 -9.86 8.21 -3.21
CA ARG A 42 -10.50 9.36 -3.86
C ARG A 42 -11.03 9.01 -5.26
N GLU A 43 -10.30 8.22 -6.03
CA GLU A 43 -10.72 7.75 -7.37
C GLU A 43 -11.92 6.80 -7.30
N ILE A 44 -11.92 5.86 -6.36
CA ILE A 44 -13.05 4.95 -6.10
C ILE A 44 -14.29 5.76 -5.69
N MET A 45 -14.16 6.68 -4.73
CA MET A 45 -15.28 7.50 -4.26
C MET A 45 -15.83 8.40 -5.36
N LYS A 46 -14.98 8.93 -6.24
CA LYS A 46 -15.42 9.69 -7.42
C LYS A 46 -16.22 8.83 -8.41
N GLY A 47 -15.82 7.57 -8.62
CA GLY A 47 -16.47 6.68 -9.59
C GLY A 47 -17.71 5.94 -9.06
N MET A 48 -17.75 5.66 -7.75
CA MET A 48 -18.72 4.73 -7.15
C MET A 48 -19.48 5.31 -5.94
N GLY A 49 -19.09 6.48 -5.43
CA GLY A 49 -19.59 7.01 -4.15
C GLY A 49 -21.08 7.41 -4.13
N GLY A 50 -21.76 7.44 -5.28
CA GLY A 50 -23.20 7.71 -5.34
C GLY A 50 -24.09 6.51 -4.98
N HIS A 51 -23.51 5.34 -4.74
CA HIS A 51 -24.23 4.08 -4.52
C HIS A 51 -23.68 3.38 -3.27
N HIS A 52 -24.45 2.43 -2.71
CA HIS A 52 -23.92 1.58 -1.64
C HIS A 52 -22.76 0.73 -2.17
N ILE A 53 -21.59 0.84 -1.54
CA ILE A 53 -20.40 0.08 -1.87
C ILE A 53 -20.25 -1.07 -0.87
N VAL A 54 -20.07 -2.29 -1.38
CA VAL A 54 -19.65 -3.45 -0.59
C VAL A 54 -18.20 -3.74 -0.90
N ALA A 55 -17.32 -3.62 0.10
CA ALA A 55 -15.91 -3.91 -0.05
C ALA A 55 -15.63 -5.37 0.39
N LEU A 56 -15.11 -6.19 -0.53
CA LEU A 56 -14.76 -7.59 -0.27
C LEU A 56 -13.23 -7.76 -0.31
N CYS A 57 -12.65 -8.23 0.80
CA CYS A 57 -11.22 -8.49 0.90
C CYS A 57 -10.90 -9.93 0.49
N VAL A 58 -9.97 -10.10 -0.47
CA VAL A 58 -9.39 -11.40 -0.79
C VAL A 58 -8.20 -11.66 0.13
N LEU A 59 -8.38 -12.59 1.07
CA LEU A 59 -7.41 -12.93 2.09
C LEU A 59 -6.35 -13.93 1.58
N LYS A 60 -5.15 -14.00 2.18
CA LYS A 60 -4.70 -13.27 3.39
C LYS A 60 -3.97 -11.98 3.09
N GLY A 61 -3.14 -11.94 2.04
CA GLY A 61 -2.24 -10.82 1.75
C GLY A 61 -2.94 -9.48 1.52
N GLY A 62 -4.22 -9.48 1.12
CA GLY A 62 -4.99 -8.26 0.89
C GLY A 62 -5.40 -7.50 2.16
N TYR A 63 -5.26 -8.08 3.35
CA TYR A 63 -5.85 -7.51 4.58
C TYR A 63 -5.35 -6.10 4.90
N LYS A 64 -4.03 -5.86 4.75
CA LYS A 64 -3.41 -4.59 5.14
C LYS A 64 -3.82 -3.47 4.19
N PHE A 65 -3.63 -3.69 2.89
CA PHE A 65 -4.08 -2.76 1.85
C PHE A 65 -5.58 -2.47 1.94
N PHE A 66 -6.40 -3.51 2.16
CA PHE A 66 -7.85 -3.35 2.30
C PHE A 66 -8.23 -2.48 3.50
N ALA A 67 -7.59 -2.69 4.65
CA ALA A 67 -7.82 -1.88 5.84
C ALA A 67 -7.42 -0.42 5.60
N ASP A 68 -6.21 -0.19 5.08
CA ASP A 68 -5.70 1.16 4.82
C ASP A 68 -6.57 1.89 3.78
N LEU A 69 -6.99 1.20 2.71
CA LEU A 69 -7.91 1.75 1.70
C LEU A 69 -9.26 2.13 2.30
N LEU A 70 -9.84 1.27 3.14
CA LEU A 70 -11.12 1.55 3.80
C LEU A 70 -11.01 2.73 4.76
N ASP A 71 -9.89 2.90 5.44
CA ASP A 71 -9.69 4.03 6.35
C ASP A 71 -9.63 5.35 5.58
N TYR A 72 -9.01 5.38 4.39
CA TYR A 72 -9.07 6.54 3.50
C TYR A 72 -10.44 6.78 2.85
N ILE A 73 -11.26 5.74 2.65
CA ILE A 73 -12.63 5.88 2.15
C ILE A 73 -13.57 6.47 3.22
N LYS A 74 -13.32 6.16 4.50
CA LYS A 74 -14.12 6.65 5.63
C LYS A 74 -13.77 8.09 6.04
N ALA A 75 -12.54 8.52 5.79
CA ALA A 75 -12.02 9.85 6.13
C ALA A 75 -12.59 10.96 5.23
#